data_AF-A0A3D5ZMK3-F1
#
_entry.id   AF-A0A3D5ZMK3-F1
#
_cell.length_a   1.000
_cell.length_b   1.000
_cell.length_c   1.000
_cell.angle_alpha   90.00
_cell.angle_beta   90.00
_cell.angle_gamma   90.00
#
_symmetry.space_group_name_H-M   'P 1'
#
loop_
_entity.id
_entity.type
_entity.pdbx_description
1 polymer ?
#
loop_
_entity_poly.entity_id
_entity_poly.type
_entity_poly.pdbx_seq_one_letter_code
_entity_poly.pdbx_strand_id
1 'polypeptide(L)'
;MKAIRNLITTLVVVVAILGVVIIGGYIYVRTTYGIDLFRTAGQLKTLTQAVDENALCPNAFGEEDFAAMKTELNKKFDGFVSYEEGKGFKGYSVNFGALAGKSMSGTISLTEKQVGAITQTVFYVQTGGKIKIGEKDVSVTVVQVDFSEIAANGSADFNVVAKIDLTPFKADMGEFPYKYFKKYIPDNFYVSSTVRVDKTEKDGFSYTVTHKSLTLNNLSADDTADLFNTLNAVLKIGTAENLNKQVGTMAVNALIGTAENPGFAYSMKAIGATAFRFETASDAERFTVN
;
A
#
# COMPACT_ATOMS: atom_id res chain seq x y z
N MET A 1 8.81 1.00 7.74
CA MET A 1 7.97 0.41 8.79
C MET A 1 7.58 1.41 9.88
N LYS A 2 8.48 2.32 10.27
CA LYS A 2 8.27 3.26 11.38
C LYS A 2 7.01 4.13 11.24
N ALA A 3 6.68 4.63 10.04
CA ALA A 3 5.51 5.51 9.85
C ALA A 3 4.18 4.77 10.03
N ILE A 4 4.03 3.59 9.41
CA ILE A 4 2.85 2.72 9.60
C ILE A 4 2.71 2.34 11.08
N ARG A 5 3.83 1.93 11.71
CA ARG A 5 3.86 1.59 13.14
C ARG A 5 3.35 2.73 14.00
N ASN A 6 3.94 3.91 13.80
CA ASN A 6 3.61 5.08 14.59
C ASN A 6 2.15 5.51 14.38
N LEU A 7 1.61 5.44 13.15
CA LEU A 7 0.21 5.76 12.89
C LEU A 7 -0.73 4.82 13.65
N ILE A 8 -0.56 3.50 13.53
CA ILE A 8 -1.46 2.52 14.14
C ILE A 8 -1.39 2.58 15.67
N THR A 9 -0.18 2.68 16.24
CA THR A 9 -0.02 2.90 17.69
C THR A 9 -0.69 4.20 18.14
N THR A 10 -0.62 5.25 17.33
CA THR A 10 -1.19 6.55 17.64
C THR A 10 -2.71 6.57 17.59
N LEU A 11 -3.32 5.88 16.62
CA LEU A 11 -4.78 5.73 16.58
C LEU A 11 -5.31 5.12 17.87
N VAL A 12 -4.58 4.20 18.51
CA VAL A 12 -4.95 3.65 19.82
C VAL A 12 -4.80 4.68 20.94
N VAL A 13 -3.73 5.48 20.92
CA VAL A 13 -3.39 6.46 21.98
C VAL A 13 -4.28 7.71 21.94
N VAL A 14 -4.64 8.22 20.76
CA VAL A 14 -5.35 9.50 20.61
C VAL A 14 -6.79 9.42 21.10
N VAL A 15 -7.46 8.29 20.87
CA VAL A 15 -8.81 8.08 21.40
C VAL A 15 -8.77 8.15 22.94
N ALA A 16 -7.68 7.72 23.58
CA ALA A 16 -7.48 7.86 25.02
C ALA A 16 -7.21 9.30 25.48
N ILE A 17 -6.43 10.08 24.73
CA ILE A 17 -6.11 11.48 25.08
C ILE A 17 -7.32 12.41 24.93
N LEU A 18 -8.11 12.25 23.86
CA LEU A 18 -9.29 13.10 23.62
C LEU A 18 -10.38 12.96 24.68
N GLY A 19 -10.38 11.88 25.45
CA GLY A 19 -11.27 11.71 26.61
C GLY A 19 -10.94 12.63 27.81
N VAL A 20 -9.77 13.28 27.84
CA VAL A 20 -9.22 13.94 29.05
C VAL A 20 -9.10 15.47 28.92
N VAL A 21 -9.37 16.07 27.76
CA VAL A 21 -9.08 17.51 27.56
C VAL A 21 -10.17 18.41 28.17
N ILE A 22 -9.76 19.27 29.13
CA ILE A 22 -10.55 20.36 29.71
C ILE A 22 -10.37 21.64 28.87
N ILE A 23 -11.36 22.55 28.88
CA ILE A 23 -11.43 23.80 28.08
C ILE A 23 -10.12 24.63 28.07
N GLY A 24 -9.41 24.74 29.20
CA GLY A 24 -8.13 25.48 29.25
C GLY A 24 -7.00 24.83 28.44
N GLY A 25 -6.98 23.49 28.38
CA GLY A 25 -6.04 22.75 27.54
C GLY A 25 -6.34 22.89 26.06
N TYR A 26 -7.63 22.99 25.68
CA TYR A 26 -8.02 23.23 24.28
C TYR A 26 -7.46 24.55 23.75
N ILE A 27 -7.61 25.66 24.50
CA ILE A 27 -7.13 26.98 24.08
C ILE A 27 -5.61 26.93 23.87
N TYR A 28 -4.86 26.37 24.84
CA TYR A 28 -3.41 26.23 24.73
C TYR A 28 -2.99 25.41 23.51
N VAL A 29 -3.64 24.27 23.26
CA VAL A 29 -3.31 23.40 22.12
C VAL A 29 -3.57 24.10 20.79
N ARG A 30 -4.68 24.84 20.68
CA ARG A 30 -5.02 25.60 19.48
C ARG A 30 -4.06 26.76 19.23
N THR A 31 -3.73 27.55 20.27
CA THR A 31 -2.84 28.72 20.11
C THR A 31 -1.39 28.34 19.89
N THR A 32 -0.94 27.24 20.50
CA THR A 32 0.49 26.85 20.48
C THR A 32 0.83 25.99 19.27
N TYR A 33 -0.08 25.10 18.85
CA TYR A 33 0.20 24.11 17.81
C TYR A 33 -0.68 24.26 16.57
N GLY A 34 -1.64 25.21 16.55
CA GLY A 34 -2.60 25.36 15.45
C GLY A 34 -3.58 24.20 15.32
N ILE A 35 -3.69 23.34 16.35
CA ILE A 35 -4.49 22.11 16.31
C ILE A 35 -5.95 22.42 16.69
N ASP A 36 -6.88 21.97 15.85
CA ASP A 36 -8.31 21.98 16.16
C ASP A 36 -8.77 20.61 16.66
N LEU A 37 -9.00 20.50 17.97
CA LEU A 37 -9.45 19.25 18.60
C LEU A 37 -10.85 18.82 18.15
N PHE A 38 -11.75 19.74 17.75
CA PHE A 38 -13.07 19.37 17.23
C PHE A 38 -12.94 18.80 15.83
N ARG A 39 -12.10 19.40 15.00
CA ARG A 39 -11.77 18.84 13.68
C ARG A 39 -11.14 17.46 13.81
N THR A 40 -10.18 17.32 14.71
CA THR A 40 -9.50 16.03 15.00
C THR A 40 -10.50 14.97 15.46
N ALA A 41 -11.44 15.32 16.36
CA ALA A 41 -12.49 14.40 16.80
C ALA A 41 -13.42 13.99 15.65
N GLY A 42 -13.76 14.93 14.76
CA GLY A 42 -14.51 14.67 13.54
C GLY A 42 -13.78 13.71 12.60
N GLN A 43 -12.48 13.92 12.38
CA GLN A 43 -11.64 13.05 11.55
C GLN A 43 -11.55 11.64 12.11
N LEU A 44 -11.35 11.49 13.43
CA LEU A 44 -11.36 10.18 14.06
C LEU A 44 -12.71 9.50 13.93
N LYS A 45 -13.82 10.24 14.10
CA LYS A 45 -15.16 9.69 13.86
C LYS A 45 -15.28 9.16 12.43
N THR A 46 -14.91 9.93 11.42
CA THR A 46 -14.95 9.53 10.00
C THR A 46 -14.05 8.33 9.72
N LEU A 47 -12.84 8.30 10.28
CA LEU A 47 -11.90 7.19 10.13
C LEU A 47 -12.47 5.85 10.63
N THR A 48 -13.34 5.90 11.63
CA THR A 48 -13.89 4.71 12.30
C THR A 48 -15.23 4.24 11.73
N GLN A 49 -15.77 4.98 10.76
CA GLN A 49 -16.96 4.55 10.03
C GLN A 49 -16.68 3.32 9.18
N ALA A 50 -17.73 2.57 8.86
CA ALA A 50 -17.64 1.48 7.90
C ALA A 50 -17.14 2.03 6.55
N VAL A 51 -16.22 1.29 5.94
CA VAL A 51 -15.69 1.60 4.61
C VAL A 51 -16.52 0.86 3.58
N ASP A 52 -17.02 1.58 2.58
CA ASP A 52 -17.55 0.96 1.36
C ASP A 52 -16.36 0.62 0.46
N GLU A 53 -15.95 -0.66 0.47
CA GLU A 53 -14.80 -1.12 -0.31
C GLU A 53 -15.00 -0.93 -1.81
N ASN A 54 -16.22 -0.98 -2.33
CA ASN A 54 -16.48 -0.81 -3.76
C ASN A 54 -16.31 0.66 -4.18
N ALA A 55 -16.74 1.59 -3.32
CA ALA A 55 -16.55 3.02 -3.56
C ALA A 55 -15.07 3.42 -3.40
N LEU A 56 -14.36 2.84 -2.42
CA LEU A 56 -12.95 3.11 -2.18
C LEU A 56 -12.04 2.48 -3.24
N CYS A 57 -12.40 1.28 -3.71
CA CYS A 57 -11.61 0.46 -4.63
C CYS A 57 -12.42 0.09 -5.89
N PRO A 58 -12.76 1.06 -6.76
CA PRO A 58 -13.58 0.80 -7.94
C PRO A 58 -12.93 -0.14 -8.97
N ASN A 59 -11.61 -0.28 -8.94
CA ASN A 59 -10.82 -1.18 -9.79
C ASN A 59 -10.18 -2.33 -8.99
N ALA A 60 -10.82 -2.76 -7.90
CA ALA A 60 -10.36 -3.90 -7.12
C ALA A 60 -10.18 -5.14 -8.02
N PHE A 61 -9.09 -5.88 -7.80
CA PHE A 61 -8.82 -7.13 -8.48
C PHE A 61 -9.37 -8.32 -7.69
N GLY A 62 -9.81 -9.34 -8.42
CA GLY A 62 -10.43 -10.55 -7.90
C GLY A 62 -9.63 -11.81 -8.16
N GLU A 63 -10.24 -12.95 -7.85
CA GLU A 63 -9.65 -14.27 -8.04
C GLU A 63 -9.40 -14.61 -9.52
N GLU A 64 -10.27 -14.12 -10.40
CA GLU A 64 -10.14 -14.22 -11.86
C GLU A 64 -8.87 -13.53 -12.38
N ASP A 65 -8.46 -12.42 -11.76
CA ASP A 65 -7.27 -11.67 -12.17
C ASP A 65 -5.98 -12.42 -11.83
N PHE A 66 -5.96 -13.21 -10.74
CA PHE A 66 -4.84 -14.10 -10.45
C PHE A 66 -4.71 -15.22 -11.49
N ALA A 67 -5.84 -15.81 -11.90
CA ALA A 67 -5.86 -16.84 -12.93
C ALA A 67 -5.42 -16.27 -14.30
N ALA A 68 -5.89 -15.06 -14.64
CA ALA A 68 -5.51 -14.34 -15.86
C ALA A 68 -4.02 -13.97 -15.84
N MET A 69 -3.51 -13.43 -14.71
CA MET A 69 -2.10 -13.09 -14.52
C MET A 69 -1.20 -14.33 -14.66
N LYS A 70 -1.55 -15.45 -14.01
CA LYS A 70 -0.82 -16.72 -14.15
C LYS A 70 -0.78 -17.18 -15.60
N THR A 71 -1.92 -17.15 -16.28
CA THR A 71 -2.03 -17.54 -17.70
C THR A 71 -1.12 -16.67 -18.57
N GLU A 72 -1.15 -15.35 -18.39
CA GLU A 72 -0.37 -14.42 -19.21
C GLU A 72 1.14 -14.58 -18.98
N LEU A 73 1.58 -14.67 -17.72
CA LEU A 73 2.99 -14.82 -17.40
C LEU A 73 3.53 -16.20 -17.81
N ASN A 74 2.75 -17.26 -17.66
CA ASN A 74 3.20 -18.61 -18.02
C ASN A 74 3.24 -18.86 -19.54
N LYS A 75 2.52 -18.07 -20.37
CA LYS A 75 2.73 -18.09 -21.83
C LYS A 75 4.17 -17.72 -22.20
N LYS A 76 4.78 -16.81 -21.44
CA LYS A 76 6.15 -16.34 -21.64
C LYS A 76 7.16 -17.23 -20.91
N PHE A 77 6.82 -17.64 -19.70
CA PHE A 77 7.70 -18.39 -18.81
C PHE A 77 6.95 -19.52 -18.12
N ASP A 78 6.90 -20.68 -18.76
CA ASP A 78 6.22 -21.83 -18.17
C ASP A 78 6.72 -22.12 -16.74
N GLY A 79 5.79 -22.31 -15.81
CA GLY A 79 6.05 -22.54 -14.39
C GLY A 79 6.47 -21.32 -13.56
N PHE A 80 6.47 -20.10 -14.11
CA PHE A 80 6.83 -18.90 -13.33
C PHE A 80 5.82 -18.58 -12.23
N VAL A 81 4.53 -18.71 -12.52
CA VAL A 81 3.45 -18.63 -11.53
C VAL A 81 2.78 -19.99 -11.37
N SER A 82 2.74 -20.50 -10.14
CA SER A 82 2.08 -21.76 -9.80
C SER A 82 0.78 -21.52 -9.04
N TYR A 83 -0.10 -22.52 -9.06
CA TYR A 83 -1.28 -22.59 -8.21
C TYR A 83 -1.25 -23.92 -7.44
N GLU A 84 -1.28 -23.83 -6.11
CA GLU A 84 -1.43 -24.97 -5.21
C GLU A 84 -2.24 -24.55 -3.98
N GLU A 85 -3.37 -25.21 -3.75
CA GLU A 85 -4.28 -24.88 -2.65
C GLU A 85 -3.55 -24.87 -1.30
N GLY A 86 -3.80 -23.83 -0.49
CA GLY A 86 -3.16 -23.67 0.82
C GLY A 86 -1.71 -23.15 0.79
N LYS A 87 -1.12 -22.92 -0.39
CA LYS A 87 0.22 -22.30 -0.53
C LYS A 87 0.15 -20.89 -1.10
N GLY A 88 1.18 -20.09 -0.83
CA GLY A 88 1.26 -18.72 -1.34
C GLY A 88 0.08 -17.84 -0.93
N PHE A 89 -0.21 -16.81 -1.73
CA PHE A 89 -1.38 -15.97 -1.52
C PHE A 89 -2.57 -16.53 -2.31
N LYS A 90 -3.61 -16.99 -1.61
CA LYS A 90 -4.80 -17.64 -2.23
C LYS A 90 -4.46 -18.78 -3.19
N GLY A 91 -3.42 -19.55 -2.89
CA GLY A 91 -2.96 -20.63 -3.76
C GLY A 91 -1.87 -20.22 -4.77
N TYR A 92 -1.67 -18.92 -5.03
CA TYR A 92 -0.75 -18.43 -6.05
C TYR A 92 0.63 -18.11 -5.49
N SER A 93 1.67 -18.57 -6.18
CA SER A 93 3.08 -18.30 -5.83
C SER A 93 3.89 -17.95 -7.06
N VAL A 94 4.86 -17.04 -6.89
CA VAL A 94 5.88 -16.72 -7.91
C VAL A 94 7.15 -17.49 -7.61
N ASN A 95 7.72 -18.13 -8.63
CA ASN A 95 9.01 -18.82 -8.54
C ASN A 95 10.06 -18.10 -9.40
N PHE A 96 10.81 -17.18 -8.79
CA PHE A 96 11.92 -16.50 -9.49
C PHE A 96 13.02 -17.47 -9.94
N GLY A 97 13.19 -18.61 -9.27
CA GLY A 97 14.12 -19.66 -9.69
C GLY A 97 13.73 -20.31 -11.02
N ALA A 98 12.44 -20.28 -11.41
CA ALA A 98 11.99 -20.77 -12.70
C ALA A 98 12.55 -19.96 -13.89
N LEU A 99 13.13 -18.79 -13.65
CA LEU A 99 13.76 -17.97 -14.69
C LEU A 99 15.15 -18.51 -15.11
N ALA A 100 15.78 -19.35 -14.29
CA ALA A 100 17.11 -19.86 -14.58
C ALA A 100 17.15 -20.62 -15.92
N GLY A 101 18.07 -20.21 -16.81
CA GLY A 101 18.23 -20.81 -18.14
C GLY A 101 17.15 -20.44 -19.16
N LYS A 102 16.22 -19.53 -18.82
CA LYS A 102 15.24 -18.98 -19.77
C LYS A 102 15.76 -17.70 -20.44
N SER A 103 15.10 -17.30 -21.52
CA SER A 103 15.31 -16.01 -22.19
C SER A 103 13.98 -15.34 -22.46
N MET A 104 13.96 -14.02 -22.37
CA MET A 104 12.78 -13.20 -22.60
C MET A 104 12.30 -13.33 -24.05
N SER A 105 11.01 -13.64 -24.23
CA SER A 105 10.37 -13.75 -25.55
C SER A 105 9.31 -12.66 -25.75
N GLY A 106 9.79 -11.49 -26.19
CA GLY A 106 8.96 -10.32 -26.42
C GLY A 106 8.44 -9.66 -25.13
N THR A 107 7.58 -8.67 -25.30
CA THR A 107 7.05 -7.84 -24.22
C THR A 107 6.07 -8.61 -23.35
N ILE A 108 6.18 -8.44 -22.03
CA ILE A 108 5.14 -8.76 -21.06
C ILE A 108 4.24 -7.53 -20.97
N SER A 109 2.92 -7.69 -21.05
CA SER A 109 1.95 -6.59 -20.88
C SER A 109 0.84 -7.03 -19.95
N LEU A 110 0.72 -6.34 -18.81
CA LEU A 110 -0.25 -6.64 -17.77
C LEU A 110 -1.26 -5.49 -17.63
N THR A 111 -2.53 -5.83 -17.41
CA THR A 111 -3.57 -4.87 -16.99
C THR A 111 -3.34 -4.42 -15.55
N GLU A 112 -3.94 -3.31 -15.13
CA GLU A 112 -3.94 -2.84 -13.73
C GLU A 112 -4.31 -3.95 -12.73
N LYS A 113 -5.36 -4.72 -13.01
CA LYS A 113 -5.77 -5.82 -12.13
C LYS A 113 -4.75 -6.96 -12.07
N GLN A 114 -4.14 -7.32 -13.19
CA GLN A 114 -3.05 -8.29 -13.22
C GLN A 114 -1.81 -7.77 -12.50
N VAL A 115 -1.53 -6.46 -12.59
CA VAL A 115 -0.48 -5.77 -11.82
C VAL A 115 -0.78 -5.85 -10.33
N GLY A 116 -2.02 -5.61 -9.91
CA GLY A 116 -2.46 -5.79 -8.52
C GLY A 116 -2.22 -7.21 -8.02
N ALA A 117 -2.63 -8.22 -8.81
CA ALA A 117 -2.42 -9.62 -8.50
C ALA A 117 -0.93 -9.99 -8.35
N ILE A 118 -0.07 -9.65 -9.32
CA ILE A 118 1.37 -9.96 -9.24
C ILE A 118 2.06 -9.19 -8.11
N THR A 119 1.67 -7.93 -7.87
CA THR A 119 2.20 -7.11 -6.75
C THR A 119 1.89 -7.77 -5.42
N GLN A 120 0.64 -8.23 -5.23
CA GLN A 120 0.24 -8.95 -4.02
C GLN A 120 0.98 -10.28 -3.86
N THR A 121 1.13 -11.07 -4.94
CA THR A 121 1.85 -12.35 -4.87
C THR A 121 3.33 -12.15 -4.54
N VAL A 122 4.01 -11.19 -5.17
CA VAL A 122 5.42 -10.89 -4.87
C VAL A 122 5.57 -10.34 -3.46
N PHE A 123 4.70 -9.42 -3.03
CA PHE A 123 4.69 -8.92 -1.66
C PHE A 123 4.53 -10.07 -0.65
N TYR A 124 3.64 -11.02 -0.91
CA TYR A 124 3.46 -12.19 -0.05
C TYR A 124 4.72 -13.05 0.00
N VAL A 125 5.37 -13.33 -1.14
CA VAL A 125 6.62 -14.10 -1.19
C VAL A 125 7.73 -13.41 -0.36
N GLN A 126 7.81 -12.08 -0.43
CA GLN A 126 8.84 -11.31 0.26
C GLN A 126 8.58 -11.16 1.77
N THR A 127 7.32 -11.21 2.22
CA THR A 127 6.94 -10.80 3.58
C THR A 127 6.06 -11.79 4.34
N GLY A 128 5.61 -12.87 3.71
CA GLY A 128 4.55 -13.74 4.22
C GLY A 128 3.17 -13.07 4.25
N GLY A 129 2.99 -11.95 3.53
CA GLY A 129 1.76 -11.16 3.53
C GLY A 129 1.55 -10.38 4.83
N LYS A 130 2.62 -10.14 5.59
CA LYS A 130 2.55 -9.52 6.90
C LYS A 130 3.58 -8.40 7.05
N ILE A 131 3.24 -7.41 7.86
CA ILE A 131 4.17 -6.40 8.33
C ILE A 131 4.23 -6.41 9.85
N LYS A 132 5.43 -6.20 10.40
CA LYS A 132 5.64 -6.02 11.83
C LYS A 132 5.32 -4.60 12.28
N ILE A 133 4.37 -4.46 13.18
CA ILE A 133 3.95 -3.21 13.80
C ILE A 133 4.06 -3.38 15.32
N GLY A 134 5.11 -2.80 15.91
CA GLY A 134 5.45 -3.08 17.30
C GLY A 134 5.93 -4.52 17.45
N GLU A 135 5.30 -5.26 18.37
CA GLU A 135 5.57 -6.69 18.61
C GLU A 135 4.60 -7.61 17.85
N LYS A 136 3.67 -7.05 17.07
CA LYS A 136 2.65 -7.80 16.36
C LYS A 136 2.96 -7.92 14.88
N ASP A 137 2.68 -9.11 14.34
CA ASP A 137 2.59 -9.32 12.90
C ASP A 137 1.16 -9.04 12.44
N VAL A 138 1.06 -8.26 11.37
CA VAL A 138 -0.20 -7.70 10.89
C VAL A 138 -0.36 -8.05 9.43
N SER A 139 -1.45 -8.72 9.10
CA SER A 139 -1.77 -9.10 7.73
C SER A 139 -2.03 -7.86 6.88
N VAL A 140 -1.46 -7.84 5.69
CA VAL A 140 -1.66 -6.80 4.68
C VAL A 140 -2.07 -7.43 3.37
N THR A 141 -3.13 -6.88 2.78
CA THR A 141 -3.64 -7.28 1.48
C THR A 141 -3.71 -6.05 0.59
N VAL A 142 -3.04 -6.10 -0.55
CA VAL A 142 -3.28 -5.16 -1.65
C VAL A 142 -4.65 -5.49 -2.23
N VAL A 143 -5.51 -4.48 -2.38
CA VAL A 143 -6.90 -4.61 -2.85
C VAL A 143 -7.04 -4.03 -4.26
N GLN A 144 -6.29 -2.97 -4.55
CA GLN A 144 -6.29 -2.29 -5.83
C GLN A 144 -4.89 -1.79 -6.16
N VAL A 145 -4.57 -1.80 -7.45
CA VAL A 145 -3.49 -1.05 -8.04
C VAL A 145 -4.02 -0.38 -9.29
N ASP A 146 -3.81 0.93 -9.40
CA ASP A 146 -4.14 1.71 -10.59
C ASP A 146 -2.95 2.57 -11.00
N PHE A 147 -2.94 3.01 -12.25
CA PHE A 147 -1.98 4.00 -12.71
C PHE A 147 -2.63 5.04 -13.63
N SER A 148 -2.14 6.27 -13.52
CA SER A 148 -2.67 7.45 -14.22
C SER A 148 -1.55 8.43 -14.53
N GLU A 149 -1.86 9.53 -15.21
CA GLU A 149 -0.90 10.59 -15.53
C GLU A 149 0.40 10.05 -16.16
N ILE A 150 0.25 9.10 -17.10
CA ILE A 150 1.37 8.41 -17.72
C ILE A 150 2.15 9.37 -18.62
N ALA A 151 3.42 9.56 -18.32
CA ALA A 151 4.33 10.38 -19.09
C ALA A 151 4.92 9.63 -20.30
N ALA A 152 5.38 10.40 -21.29
CA ALA A 152 5.96 9.86 -22.53
C ALA A 152 7.16 8.91 -22.32
N ASN A 153 7.91 9.06 -21.21
CA ASN A 153 9.04 8.17 -20.88
C ASN A 153 8.62 6.87 -20.16
N GLY A 154 7.31 6.72 -19.86
CA GLY A 154 6.77 5.58 -19.15
C GLY A 154 6.73 5.71 -17.63
N SER A 155 6.86 6.92 -17.10
CA SER A 155 6.60 7.26 -15.69
C SER A 155 5.09 7.41 -15.46
N ALA A 156 4.59 7.20 -14.24
CA ALA A 156 3.17 7.32 -13.96
C ALA A 156 2.90 7.69 -12.50
N ASP A 157 1.70 8.20 -12.23
CA ASP A 157 1.13 8.19 -10.90
C ASP A 157 0.62 6.76 -10.63
N PHE A 158 1.10 6.14 -9.57
CA PHE A 158 0.79 4.77 -9.15
C PHE A 158 -0.02 4.83 -7.87
N ASN A 159 -1.24 4.33 -7.91
CA ASN A 159 -2.09 4.17 -6.73
C ASN A 159 -2.06 2.72 -6.24
N VAL A 160 -2.00 2.54 -4.93
CA VAL A 160 -2.21 1.25 -4.28
C VAL A 160 -3.15 1.43 -3.09
N VAL A 161 -4.16 0.56 -2.99
CA VAL A 161 -4.98 0.45 -1.78
C VAL A 161 -4.57 -0.79 -1.01
N ALA A 162 -4.06 -0.59 0.21
CA ALA A 162 -3.68 -1.66 1.12
C ALA A 162 -4.67 -1.77 2.29
N LYS A 163 -5.21 -2.96 2.51
CA LYS A 163 -6.05 -3.34 3.65
C LYS A 163 -5.18 -3.97 4.73
N ILE A 164 -5.20 -3.39 5.92
CA ILE A 164 -4.41 -3.78 7.08
C ILE A 164 -5.35 -4.33 8.15
N ASP A 165 -5.09 -5.55 8.63
CA ASP A 165 -5.89 -6.19 9.67
C ASP A 165 -5.50 -5.69 11.08
N LEU A 166 -6.38 -4.93 11.72
CA LEU A 166 -6.16 -4.38 13.07
C LEU A 166 -6.66 -5.31 14.19
N THR A 167 -7.22 -6.48 13.88
CA THR A 167 -7.69 -7.46 14.87
C THR A 167 -6.63 -7.79 15.92
N PRO A 168 -5.34 -8.00 15.58
CA PRO A 168 -4.29 -8.23 16.56
C PRO A 168 -4.13 -7.11 17.60
N PHE A 169 -4.37 -5.84 17.23
CA PHE A 169 -4.33 -4.71 18.17
C PHE A 169 -5.59 -4.64 19.02
N LYS A 170 -6.76 -4.88 18.42
CA LYS A 170 -8.04 -4.90 19.15
C LYS A 170 -8.10 -5.98 20.22
N ALA A 171 -7.39 -7.09 20.03
CA ALA A 171 -7.29 -8.17 21.01
C ALA A 171 -6.73 -7.67 22.36
N ASP A 172 -5.73 -6.78 22.32
CA ASP A 172 -5.02 -6.30 23.52
C ASP A 172 -5.76 -5.15 24.23
N MET A 173 -6.84 -4.63 23.64
CA MET A 173 -7.63 -3.53 24.21
C MET A 173 -8.67 -4.01 25.24
N GLY A 174 -8.31 -5.00 26.06
CA GLY A 174 -9.21 -5.58 27.08
C GLY A 174 -9.27 -4.80 28.39
N GLU A 175 -8.23 -4.00 28.69
CA GLU A 175 -8.04 -3.34 29.97
C GLU A 175 -8.34 -1.84 29.93
N PHE A 176 -8.52 -1.23 31.12
CA PHE A 176 -8.67 0.20 31.26
C PHE A 176 -7.37 0.95 30.87
N PRO A 177 -7.42 2.07 30.13
CA PRO A 177 -8.62 2.72 29.59
C PRO A 177 -9.01 2.21 28.18
N TYR A 178 -8.17 1.40 27.55
CA TYR A 178 -8.30 0.96 26.14
C TYR A 178 -9.62 0.24 25.81
N LYS A 179 -10.22 -0.48 26.76
CA LYS A 179 -11.51 -1.16 26.60
C LYS A 179 -12.63 -0.24 26.12
N TYR A 180 -12.66 1.01 26.56
CA TYR A 180 -13.68 1.97 26.14
C TYR A 180 -13.49 2.47 24.71
N PHE A 181 -12.27 2.32 24.19
CA PHE A 181 -11.87 2.82 22.89
C PHE A 181 -11.86 1.76 21.81
N LYS A 182 -11.87 0.47 22.19
CA LYS A 182 -11.88 -0.68 21.27
C LYS A 182 -12.95 -0.61 20.19
N LYS A 183 -14.14 -0.09 20.51
CA LYS A 183 -15.26 0.06 19.56
C LYS A 183 -15.02 1.12 18.47
N TYR A 184 -14.07 2.03 18.71
CA TYR A 184 -13.64 3.05 17.75
C TYR A 184 -12.38 2.61 16.99
N ILE A 185 -11.93 1.36 17.09
CA ILE A 185 -10.87 0.86 16.22
C ILE A 185 -11.52 -0.07 15.20
N PRO A 186 -11.40 0.24 13.89
CA PRO A 186 -11.97 -0.62 12.87
C PRO A 186 -11.21 -1.96 12.82
N ASP A 187 -11.87 -3.03 12.36
CA ASP A 187 -11.18 -4.32 12.16
C ASP A 187 -10.18 -4.25 10.99
N ASN A 188 -10.54 -3.50 9.95
CA ASN A 188 -9.69 -3.28 8.78
C ASN A 188 -9.37 -1.79 8.64
N PHE A 189 -8.14 -1.51 8.26
CA PHE A 189 -7.65 -0.17 8.01
C PHE A 189 -7.11 -0.07 6.59
N TYR A 190 -7.68 0.82 5.80
CA TYR A 190 -7.37 1.00 4.39
C TYR A 190 -6.47 2.21 4.23
N VAL A 191 -5.38 2.01 3.52
CA VAL A 191 -4.43 3.05 3.14
C VAL A 191 -4.42 3.12 1.62
N SER A 192 -5.00 4.19 1.05
CA SER A 192 -4.87 4.48 -0.38
C SER A 192 -3.71 5.43 -0.58
N SER A 193 -2.65 4.91 -1.18
CA SER A 193 -1.36 5.56 -1.36
C SER A 193 -1.16 5.84 -2.84
N THR A 194 -1.13 7.13 -3.22
CA THR A 194 -0.80 7.55 -4.58
C THR A 194 0.60 8.16 -4.57
N VAL A 195 1.51 7.58 -5.34
CA VAL A 195 2.88 8.06 -5.49
C VAL A 195 3.20 8.30 -6.95
N ARG A 196 4.10 9.25 -7.24
CA ARG A 196 4.67 9.41 -8.57
C ARG A 196 5.87 8.48 -8.69
N VAL A 197 5.88 7.64 -9.73
CA VAL A 197 7.00 6.78 -10.11
C VAL A 197 7.66 7.39 -11.34
N ASP A 198 8.79 8.06 -11.14
CA ASP A 198 9.56 8.67 -12.22
C ASP A 198 10.73 7.78 -12.62
N LYS A 199 10.77 7.39 -13.91
CA LYS A 199 11.88 6.63 -14.48
C LYS A 199 13.13 7.50 -14.57
N THR A 200 14.27 6.88 -14.31
CA THR A 200 15.59 7.48 -14.50
C THR A 200 16.33 6.75 -15.61
N GLU A 201 17.23 7.44 -16.31
CA GLU A 201 17.88 6.93 -17.54
C GLU A 201 18.94 5.85 -17.31
N LYS A 202 19.21 5.47 -16.06
CA LYS A 202 20.48 4.81 -15.68
C LYS A 202 20.61 3.36 -16.14
N ASP A 203 19.51 2.61 -16.29
CA ASP A 203 19.55 1.18 -16.66
C ASP A 203 18.19 0.57 -17.09
N GLY A 204 17.21 1.41 -17.44
CA GLY A 204 15.85 0.97 -17.80
C GLY A 204 14.95 0.48 -16.65
N PHE A 205 15.53 0.23 -15.47
CA PHE A 205 14.82 -0.23 -14.25
C PHE A 205 14.96 0.71 -13.06
N SER A 206 15.80 1.73 -13.14
CA SER A 206 15.98 2.73 -12.08
C SER A 206 14.84 3.74 -12.06
N TYR A 207 14.29 4.02 -10.88
CA TYR A 207 13.21 5.00 -10.68
C TYR A 207 13.32 5.71 -9.35
N THR A 208 12.58 6.82 -9.22
CA THR A 208 12.34 7.51 -7.95
C THR A 208 10.86 7.50 -7.61
N VAL A 209 10.55 7.46 -6.31
CA VAL A 209 9.18 7.51 -5.80
C VAL A 209 8.97 8.80 -5.01
N THR A 210 8.00 9.61 -5.42
CA THR A 210 7.63 10.86 -4.71
C THR A 210 6.16 10.86 -4.29
N HIS A 211 5.83 11.61 -3.24
CA HIS A 211 4.48 11.66 -2.69
C HIS A 211 3.53 12.44 -3.62
N LYS A 212 2.31 11.93 -3.81
CA LYS A 212 1.21 12.66 -4.45
C LYS A 212 0.04 12.87 -3.49
N SER A 213 -0.55 11.79 -2.99
CA SER A 213 -1.67 11.87 -2.05
C SER A 213 -1.76 10.62 -1.18
N LEU A 214 -2.41 10.76 -0.02
CA LEU A 214 -2.70 9.68 0.90
C LEU A 214 -4.10 9.87 1.45
N THR A 215 -4.91 8.81 1.41
CA THR A 215 -6.18 8.76 2.15
C THR A 215 -6.22 7.56 3.08
N LEU A 216 -6.96 7.70 4.18
CA LEU A 216 -7.14 6.66 5.20
C LEU A 216 -8.62 6.40 5.40
N ASN A 217 -9.08 5.17 5.16
CA ASN A 217 -10.50 4.81 5.20
C ASN A 217 -11.34 5.86 4.44
N ASN A 218 -12.29 6.50 5.15
CA ASN A 218 -13.20 7.50 4.60
C ASN A 218 -12.67 8.95 4.70
N LEU A 219 -11.42 9.15 5.15
CA LEU A 219 -10.82 10.49 5.21
C LEU A 219 -10.40 10.98 3.83
N SER A 220 -10.67 12.25 3.56
CA SER A 220 -10.09 12.97 2.42
C SER A 220 -8.57 13.09 2.55
N ALA A 221 -7.88 13.47 1.46
CA ALA A 221 -6.44 13.71 1.52
C ALA A 221 -6.07 14.87 2.45
N ASP A 222 -6.87 15.94 2.44
CA ASP A 222 -6.68 17.11 3.31
C ASP A 222 -6.92 16.76 4.77
N ASP A 223 -7.97 16.01 5.08
CA ASP A 223 -8.24 15.57 6.44
C ASP A 223 -7.21 14.54 6.92
N THR A 224 -6.69 13.70 6.03
CA THR A 224 -5.58 12.80 6.33
C THR A 224 -4.34 13.61 6.70
N ALA A 225 -3.97 14.62 5.91
CA ALA A 225 -2.81 15.46 6.17
C ALA A 225 -2.95 16.25 7.48
N ASP A 226 -4.13 16.84 7.73
CA ASP A 226 -4.43 17.59 8.94
C ASP A 226 -4.40 16.72 10.20
N LEU A 227 -4.98 15.50 10.13
CA LEU A 227 -4.86 14.51 11.19
C LEU A 227 -3.39 14.20 11.47
N PHE A 228 -2.60 13.91 10.43
CA PHE A 228 -1.16 13.64 10.58
C PHE A 228 -0.40 14.81 11.20
N ASN A 229 -0.70 16.05 10.83
CA ASN A 229 -0.07 17.23 11.42
C ASN A 229 -0.36 17.31 12.92
N THR A 230 -1.61 17.09 13.32
CA THR A 230 -2.03 17.04 14.73
C THR A 230 -1.30 15.94 15.49
N LEU A 231 -1.32 14.71 14.95
CA LEU A 231 -0.68 13.57 15.58
C LEU A 231 0.84 13.74 15.68
N ASN A 232 1.47 14.29 14.64
CA ASN A 232 2.90 14.52 14.61
C ASN A 232 3.35 15.63 15.57
N ALA A 233 2.55 16.68 15.74
CA ALA A 233 2.86 17.75 16.68
C ALA A 233 3.02 17.20 18.11
N VAL A 234 2.13 16.28 18.52
CA VAL A 234 2.09 15.71 19.87
C VAL A 234 2.98 14.48 20.03
N LEU A 235 2.94 13.54 19.08
CA LEU A 235 3.50 12.20 19.22
C LEU A 235 4.71 11.92 18.32
N LYS A 236 5.10 12.89 17.48
CA LYS A 236 6.28 12.80 16.58
C LYS A 236 6.25 11.55 15.68
N ILE A 237 5.09 11.26 15.11
CA ILE A 237 4.82 10.01 14.40
C ILE A 237 5.33 10.00 12.95
N GLY A 238 5.66 11.17 12.39
CA GLY A 238 5.92 11.38 10.98
C GLY A 238 4.74 12.08 10.28
N THR A 239 4.87 12.34 8.99
CA THR A 239 3.86 13.02 8.18
C THR A 239 3.05 12.04 7.32
N ALA A 240 1.92 12.49 6.77
CA ALA A 240 1.18 11.75 5.75
C ALA A 240 2.06 11.43 4.54
N GLU A 241 2.94 12.36 4.16
CA GLU A 241 3.95 12.13 3.12
C GLU A 241 4.87 10.95 3.44
N ASN A 242 5.41 10.90 4.67
CA ASN A 242 6.30 9.82 5.08
C ASN A 242 5.59 8.45 4.99
N LEU A 243 4.32 8.39 5.42
CA LEU A 243 3.54 7.17 5.31
C LEU A 243 3.27 6.81 3.84
N ASN A 244 2.85 7.78 3.03
CA ASN A 244 2.55 7.56 1.63
C ASN A 244 3.75 6.99 0.88
N LYS A 245 4.92 7.64 1.01
CA LYS A 245 6.13 7.15 0.37
C LYS A 245 6.47 5.75 0.84
N GLN A 246 6.27 5.44 2.12
CA GLN A 246 6.57 4.12 2.66
C GLN A 246 5.67 3.02 2.05
N VAL A 247 4.36 3.26 1.96
CA VAL A 247 3.39 2.30 1.41
C VAL A 247 3.57 2.18 -0.11
N GLY A 248 3.56 3.31 -0.81
CA GLY A 248 3.75 3.33 -2.26
C GLY A 248 5.07 2.73 -2.69
N THR A 249 6.20 3.06 -2.04
CA THR A 249 7.50 2.44 -2.37
C THR A 249 7.50 0.94 -2.14
N MET A 250 6.81 0.44 -1.11
CA MET A 250 6.74 -1.00 -0.85
C MET A 250 6.01 -1.73 -1.99
N ALA A 251 4.87 -1.21 -2.44
CA ALA A 251 4.13 -1.78 -3.55
C ALA A 251 4.90 -1.65 -4.88
N VAL A 252 5.48 -0.48 -5.15
CA VAL A 252 6.31 -0.24 -6.34
C VAL A 252 7.56 -1.12 -6.34
N ASN A 253 8.17 -1.39 -5.19
CA ASN A 253 9.30 -2.32 -5.09
C ASN A 253 8.89 -3.78 -5.34
N ALA A 254 7.70 -4.19 -4.90
CA ALA A 254 7.19 -5.53 -5.21
C ALA A 254 6.92 -5.68 -6.73
N LEU A 255 6.37 -4.66 -7.38
CA LEU A 255 6.13 -4.65 -8.82
C LEU A 255 7.41 -4.53 -9.65
N ILE A 256 8.18 -3.46 -9.42
CA ILE A 256 9.34 -3.09 -10.23
C ILE A 256 10.60 -3.64 -9.58
N GLY A 257 10.88 -3.18 -8.36
CA GLY A 257 12.04 -3.60 -7.57
C GLY A 257 13.38 -3.01 -8.00
N THR A 258 14.43 -3.46 -7.33
CA THR A 258 15.81 -2.95 -7.43
C THR A 258 16.79 -4.11 -7.32
N ALA A 259 18.09 -3.83 -7.44
CA ALA A 259 19.13 -4.83 -7.22
C ALA A 259 19.10 -5.39 -5.79
N GLU A 260 18.84 -4.53 -4.80
CA GLU A 260 18.83 -4.88 -3.38
C GLU A 260 17.51 -5.53 -2.95
N ASN A 261 16.41 -5.17 -3.60
CA ASN A 261 15.09 -5.74 -3.36
C ASN A 261 14.42 -6.09 -4.70
N PRO A 262 14.71 -7.29 -5.26
CA PRO A 262 14.19 -7.69 -6.56
C PRO A 262 12.66 -7.83 -6.53
N GLY A 263 12.01 -7.03 -7.37
CA GLY A 263 10.59 -7.08 -7.66
C GLY A 263 10.31 -7.91 -8.90
N PHE A 264 9.05 -7.96 -9.32
CA PHE A 264 8.66 -8.69 -10.52
C PHE A 264 9.45 -8.26 -11.77
N ALA A 265 9.43 -6.97 -12.12
CA ALA A 265 10.04 -6.49 -13.35
C ALA A 265 11.58 -6.60 -13.32
N TYR A 266 12.22 -6.17 -12.23
CA TYR A 266 13.67 -6.24 -12.09
C TYR A 266 14.19 -7.69 -12.19
N SER A 267 13.43 -8.67 -11.68
CA SER A 267 13.80 -10.08 -11.78
C SER A 267 13.85 -10.58 -13.23
N MET A 268 13.12 -9.96 -14.15
CA MET A 268 13.17 -10.30 -15.57
C MET A 268 14.50 -9.89 -16.23
N LYS A 269 15.33 -9.02 -15.61
CA LYS A 269 16.68 -8.71 -16.11
C LYS A 269 17.54 -9.97 -16.26
N ALA A 270 17.36 -10.95 -15.37
CA ALA A 270 18.10 -12.21 -15.40
C ALA A 270 17.89 -13.03 -16.68
N ILE A 271 16.81 -12.75 -17.42
CA ILE A 271 16.46 -13.43 -18.67
C ILE A 271 16.49 -12.49 -19.88
N GLY A 272 17.06 -11.28 -19.73
CA GLY A 272 17.28 -10.36 -20.84
C GLY A 272 16.31 -9.18 -20.94
N ALA A 273 15.45 -8.95 -19.94
CA ALA A 273 14.65 -7.72 -19.90
C ALA A 273 15.54 -6.48 -19.78
N THR A 274 15.17 -5.43 -20.49
CA THR A 274 15.88 -4.17 -20.67
C THR A 274 15.19 -2.98 -19.98
N ALA A 275 13.86 -2.97 -19.89
CA ALA A 275 13.15 -1.88 -19.21
C ALA A 275 11.72 -2.25 -18.79
N PHE A 276 11.18 -1.51 -17.81
CA PHE A 276 9.74 -1.47 -17.54
C PHE A 276 9.11 -0.18 -18.09
N ARG A 277 7.79 -0.14 -18.27
CA ARG A 277 7.06 1.06 -18.66
C ARG A 277 5.59 1.00 -18.22
N PHE A 278 5.05 2.14 -17.80
CA PHE A 278 3.60 2.38 -17.79
C PHE A 278 3.20 2.98 -19.15
N GLU A 279 2.11 2.49 -19.75
CA GLU A 279 1.62 2.98 -21.05
C GLU A 279 0.12 2.83 -21.21
N THR A 280 -0.48 3.74 -21.97
CA THR A 280 -1.85 3.60 -22.45
C THR A 280 -1.81 2.87 -23.80
N ALA A 281 -2.38 1.67 -23.86
CA ALA A 281 -2.43 0.85 -25.06
C ALA A 281 -3.88 0.41 -25.34
N SER A 282 -4.40 0.78 -26.52
CA SER A 282 -5.78 0.49 -26.92
C SER A 282 -6.82 0.96 -25.90
N ASP A 283 -6.68 2.22 -25.46
CA ASP A 283 -7.56 2.87 -24.46
C ASP A 283 -7.59 2.17 -23.08
N ALA A 284 -6.58 1.36 -22.79
CA ALA A 284 -6.41 0.70 -21.50
C ALA A 284 -5.00 0.91 -20.96
N GLU A 285 -4.90 1.17 -19.68
CA GLU A 285 -3.61 1.33 -19.02
C GLU A 285 -2.93 -0.04 -18.85
N ARG A 286 -1.64 -0.08 -19.18
CA ARG A 286 -0.78 -1.27 -19.11
C ARG A 286 0.52 -1.00 -18.38
N PHE A 287 0.99 -2.04 -17.70
CA PHE A 287 2.38 -2.14 -17.26
C PHE A 287 3.10 -3.13 -18.17
N THR A 288 4.22 -2.70 -18.75
CA THR A 288 5.02 -3.52 -19.64
C THR A 288 6.44 -3.74 -19.13
N VAL A 289 6.99 -4.90 -19.48
CA VAL A 289 8.40 -5.24 -19.32
C VAL A 289 8.91 -5.70 -20.68
N ASN A 290 9.99 -5.10 -21.16
CA ASN A 290 10.59 -5.34 -22.48
C ASN A 290 11.97 -5.94 -22.34
#